data_AF-A0AAD5MSM7-F1
#
_entry.id   AF-A0AAD5MSM7-F1
#
_cell.length_a   1.000
_cell.length_b   1.000
_cell.length_c   1.000
_cell.angle_alpha   90.00
_cell.angle_beta   90.00
_cell.angle_gamma   90.00
#
_symmetry.space_group_name_H-M   'P 1'
#
loop_
_entity.id
_entity.type
_entity.pdbx_description
1 polymer ?
#
loop_
_entity_poly.entity_id
_entity_poly.type
_entity_poly.pdbx_seq_one_letter_code
_entity_poly.pdbx_strand_id
1 'polypeptide(L)'
;GPVTIHKNTKISSIEKRSDGLLTIKTNNGIIDEVNTLIWLLEEHHLTSKLNLEKVGVKTDDKGHIIVDQYQCTSNPSILCIGDAAGKFLLTPVAIAAGRRLAPPSFQRRVFKLSSI
;
A
#
# COMPACT_ATOMS: atom_id res chain seq x y z
N GLY A 1 -2.95 -29.89 -3.68
CA GLY A 1 -1.86 -30.40 -4.53
C GLY A 1 -0.55 -29.74 -4.15
N PRO A 2 0.59 -30.20 -4.68
CA PRO A 2 1.86 -29.51 -4.47
C PRO A 2 1.80 -28.09 -5.06
N VAL A 3 2.50 -27.15 -4.42
CA VAL A 3 2.62 -25.76 -4.88
C VAL A 3 3.88 -25.66 -5.75
N THR A 4 3.74 -25.21 -6.99
CA THR A 4 4.86 -24.95 -7.89
C THR A 4 5.27 -23.48 -7.82
N ILE A 5 6.55 -23.20 -7.55
CA ILE A 5 7.08 -21.84 -7.44
C ILE A 5 7.93 -21.51 -8.67
N HIS A 6 7.47 -20.57 -9.50
CA HIS A 6 8.21 -20.06 -10.65
C HIS A 6 9.03 -18.83 -10.26
N LYS A 7 10.25 -19.02 -9.74
CA LYS A 7 11.16 -17.92 -9.37
C LYS A 7 11.69 -17.18 -10.61
N ASN A 8 12.15 -15.95 -10.44
CA ASN A 8 12.77 -15.12 -11.50
C ASN A 8 11.92 -15.05 -12.79
N THR A 9 10.60 -15.06 -12.63
CA THR A 9 9.64 -15.11 -13.73
C THR A 9 8.94 -13.77 -13.85
N LYS A 10 9.04 -13.16 -15.02
CA LYS A 10 8.33 -11.95 -15.42
C LYS A 10 7.31 -12.33 -16.48
N ILE A 11 6.06 -11.96 -16.23
CA ILE A 11 4.96 -12.18 -17.15
C ILE A 11 4.99 -11.10 -18.23
N SER A 12 4.92 -11.50 -19.50
CA SER A 12 4.96 -10.62 -20.66
C SER A 12 3.58 -10.44 -21.30
N SER A 13 2.74 -11.47 -21.30
CA SER A 13 1.34 -11.36 -21.73
C SER A 13 0.47 -12.44 -21.09
N ILE A 14 -0.83 -12.18 -21.09
CA ILE A 14 -1.87 -13.10 -20.64
C ILE A 14 -2.91 -13.15 -21.76
N GLU A 15 -3.20 -14.34 -22.25
CA GLU A 15 -4.15 -14.57 -23.34
C GLU A 15 -5.25 -15.51 -22.84
N LYS A 16 -6.51 -15.13 -23.05
CA LYS A 16 -7.67 -15.99 -22.76
C LYS A 16 -7.96 -16.84 -23.99
N ARG A 17 -8.02 -18.16 -23.80
CA ARG A 17 -8.29 -19.16 -24.83
C ARG A 17 -9.79 -19.28 -25.11
N SER A 18 -10.12 -19.96 -26.21
CA SER A 18 -11.51 -20.25 -26.60
C SER A 18 -12.22 -21.21 -25.65
N ASP A 19 -11.49 -22.09 -24.97
CA ASP A 19 -11.98 -22.98 -23.90
C ASP A 19 -12.19 -22.26 -22.55
N GLY A 20 -11.83 -20.98 -22.46
CA GLY A 20 -11.99 -20.15 -21.27
C GLY A 20 -10.78 -20.14 -20.32
N LEU A 21 -9.78 -21.00 -20.55
CA LEU A 21 -8.53 -21.04 -19.78
C LEU A 21 -7.59 -19.89 -20.17
N LEU A 22 -6.58 -19.64 -19.32
CA LEU A 22 -5.56 -18.62 -19.54
C LEU A 22 -4.23 -19.26 -19.92
N THR A 23 -3.56 -18.65 -20.89
CA THR A 23 -2.16 -18.89 -21.24
C THR A 23 -1.34 -17.68 -20.82
N ILE A 24 -0.33 -17.90 -19.98
CA ILE A 24 0.55 -16.86 -19.45
C ILE A 24 1.92 -17.01 -20.11
N LYS A 25 2.32 -15.99 -20.90
CA LYS A 25 3.67 -15.92 -21.46
C LYS A 25 4.60 -15.25 -20.46
N THR A 26 5.78 -15.82 -20.30
CA THR A 26 6.80 -15.34 -19.38
C THR A 26 8.17 -15.32 -20.05
N ASN A 27 9.15 -14.68 -19.42
CA ASN A 27 10.56 -14.74 -19.85
C ASN A 27 11.18 -16.16 -19.77
N ASN A 28 10.53 -17.10 -19.07
CA ASN A 28 11.01 -18.47 -18.88
C ASN A 28 10.16 -19.51 -19.63
N GLY A 29 9.25 -19.07 -20.50
CA GLY A 29 8.35 -19.95 -21.25
C GLY A 29 6.87 -19.67 -20.97
N ILE A 30 6.03 -20.69 -21.20
CA ILE A 30 4.58 -20.58 -21.17
C ILE A 30 4.03 -21.41 -19.99
N ILE A 31 3.12 -20.79 -19.23
CA ILE A 31 2.27 -21.49 -18.26
C ILE A 31 0.87 -21.55 -18.88
N ASP A 32 0.42 -22.75 -19.25
CA ASP A 32 -0.85 -22.96 -19.94
C ASP A 32 -1.91 -23.57 -19.00
N GLU A 33 -3.15 -23.65 -19.49
CA GLU A 33 -4.29 -24.27 -18.79
C GLU A 33 -4.58 -23.65 -17.41
N VAL A 34 -4.28 -22.35 -17.24
CA VAL A 34 -4.53 -21.66 -15.98
C VAL A 34 -6.00 -21.28 -15.88
N ASN A 35 -6.71 -21.87 -14.92
CA ASN A 35 -8.13 -21.56 -14.71
C ASN A 35 -8.34 -20.14 -14.15
N THR A 36 -7.48 -19.72 -13.23
CA THR A 36 -7.61 -18.44 -12.51
C THR A 36 -6.24 -17.82 -12.28
N LEU A 37 -6.12 -16.54 -12.61
CA LEU A 37 -4.96 -15.72 -12.29
C LEU A 37 -5.34 -14.71 -11.20
N ILE A 38 -4.66 -14.79 -10.05
CA ILE A 38 -4.75 -13.78 -8.99
C ILE A 38 -3.55 -12.86 -9.14
N TRP A 39 -3.81 -11.58 -9.42
CA TRP A 39 -2.80 -10.57 -9.65
C TRP A 39 -2.74 -9.61 -8.46
N LEU A 40 -1.66 -9.67 -7.70
CA LEU A 40 -1.48 -8.84 -6.50
C LEU A 40 -0.46 -7.71 -6.72
N LEU A 41 -0.30 -7.26 -7.97
CA LEU A 41 0.60 -6.16 -8.30
C LEU A 41 -0.21 -4.87 -8.41
N GLU A 42 -0.18 -4.07 -7.33
CA GLU A 42 -0.18 -2.61 -7.31
C GLU A 42 -0.38 -2.12 -5.87
N GLU A 43 0.45 -1.17 -5.43
CA GLU A 43 0.07 -0.27 -4.33
C GLU A 43 -0.57 0.97 -4.96
N HIS A 44 -1.90 0.93 -5.13
CA HIS A 44 -2.63 2.14 -5.46
C HIS A 44 -2.87 2.93 -4.17
N HIS A 45 -2.11 4.01 -3.97
CA HIS A 45 -2.31 4.88 -2.83
C HIS A 45 -3.64 5.63 -2.98
N LEU A 46 -4.54 5.46 -2.00
CA LEU A 46 -5.90 5.99 -1.97
C LEU A 46 -5.97 7.53 -1.80
N THR A 47 -4.84 8.23 -1.88
CA THR A 47 -4.69 9.67 -1.61
C THR A 47 -4.99 10.55 -2.82
N SER A 48 -4.88 10.02 -4.05
CA SER A 48 -5.02 10.77 -5.30
C SER A 48 -6.38 11.47 -5.47
N LYS A 49 -7.44 10.97 -4.84
CA LYS A 49 -8.80 11.53 -4.94
C LYS A 49 -9.19 12.45 -3.77
N LEU A 50 -8.28 12.70 -2.83
CA LEU A 50 -8.58 13.46 -1.61
C LEU A 50 -8.36 14.98 -1.75
N ASN A 51 -7.86 15.47 -2.90
CA ASN A 51 -7.54 16.89 -3.13
C ASN A 51 -6.67 17.49 -2.00
N LEU A 52 -5.65 16.75 -1.57
CA LEU A 52 -4.80 17.07 -0.41
C LEU A 52 -4.09 18.43 -0.57
N GLU A 53 -3.80 18.83 -1.80
CA GLU A 53 -3.19 20.11 -2.14
C GLU A 53 -4.07 21.29 -1.72
N LYS A 54 -5.41 21.19 -1.83
CA LYS A 54 -6.34 22.26 -1.46
C LYS A 54 -6.36 22.53 0.04
N VAL A 55 -5.96 21.54 0.84
CA VAL A 55 -5.85 21.65 2.29
C VAL A 55 -4.39 21.71 2.75
N GLY A 56 -3.43 21.94 1.86
CA GLY A 56 -2.02 22.13 2.22
C GLY A 56 -1.31 20.88 2.76
N VAL A 57 -1.77 19.68 2.38
CA VAL A 57 -1.13 18.41 2.74
C VAL A 57 -0.23 17.96 1.59
N LYS A 58 1.04 17.67 1.89
CA LYS A 58 2.04 17.22 0.91
C LYS A 58 2.10 15.69 0.84
N THR A 59 2.37 15.16 -0.34
CA THR A 59 2.66 13.74 -0.58
C THR A 59 4.07 13.54 -1.12
N ASP A 60 4.60 12.33 -0.97
CA ASP A 60 5.83 11.89 -1.65
C ASP A 60 5.54 11.57 -3.13
N ASP A 61 6.59 11.18 -3.85
CA ASP A 61 6.59 10.77 -5.26
C ASP A 61 5.79 9.48 -5.53
N LYS A 62 5.51 8.69 -4.50
CA LYS A 62 4.62 7.53 -4.56
C LYS A 62 3.17 7.89 -4.25
N GLY A 63 2.90 9.02 -3.61
CA GLY A 63 1.57 9.46 -3.23
C GLY A 63 1.24 9.22 -1.75
N HIS A 64 2.19 8.81 -0.91
CA HIS A 64 1.99 8.76 0.53
C HIS A 64 1.97 10.16 1.13
N ILE A 65 1.13 10.38 2.14
CA ILE A 65 1.12 11.62 2.91
C ILE A 65 2.42 11.71 3.72
N ILE A 66 3.16 12.79 3.50
CA ILE A 66 4.40 13.04 4.24
C ILE A 66 4.02 13.43 5.67
N VAL A 67 4.50 12.65 6.63
CA VAL A 67 4.34 12.89 8.06
C VAL A 67 5.67 12.95 8.78
N ASP A 68 5.69 13.72 9.87
CA ASP A 68 6.80 13.67 10.81
C ASP A 68 6.74 12.42 11.73
N GLN A 69 7.67 12.34 12.66
CA GLN A 69 7.77 11.23 13.61
C GLN A 69 6.57 11.13 14.59
N TYR A 70 5.73 12.18 14.66
CA TYR A 70 4.54 12.29 15.49
C TYR A 70 3.23 12.17 14.69
N GLN A 71 3.31 11.76 13.40
CA GLN A 71 2.15 11.62 12.51
C GLN A 71 1.50 12.95 12.10
N CYS A 72 2.20 14.06 12.28
CA CYS A 72 1.74 15.37 11.83
C CYS A 72 2.05 15.56 10.34
N THR A 73 1.06 16.01 9.57
CA THR A 73 1.23 16.33 8.15
C THR A 73 1.79 17.74 7.95
N SER A 74 1.95 18.17 6.69
CA SER A 74 2.28 19.56 6.36
C SER A 74 1.18 20.57 6.75
N ASN A 75 -0.08 20.12 6.89
CA ASN A 75 -1.13 20.92 7.52
C ASN A 75 -1.19 20.58 9.01
N PRO A 76 -0.95 21.54 9.92
CA PRO A 76 -0.94 21.28 11.35
C PRO A 76 -2.25 20.68 11.89
N SER A 77 -3.39 21.00 11.27
CA SER A 77 -4.72 20.53 11.70
C SER A 77 -5.06 19.12 11.21
N ILE A 78 -4.20 18.50 10.40
CA ILE A 78 -4.43 17.18 9.80
C ILE A 78 -3.32 16.23 10.24
N LEU A 79 -3.72 15.07 10.76
CA LEU A 79 -2.84 13.95 11.10
C LEU A 79 -3.07 12.81 10.10
N CYS A 80 -2.07 11.96 9.90
CA CYS A 80 -2.18 10.80 9.03
C CYS A 80 -1.48 9.59 9.66
N ILE A 81 -2.13 8.43 9.63
CA ILE A 81 -1.63 7.16 10.18
C ILE A 81 -1.88 6.01 9.22
N GLY A 82 -1.18 4.90 9.43
CA GLY A 82 -1.33 3.68 8.65
C GLY A 82 -0.77 3.81 7.23
N ASP A 83 -1.32 3.02 6.32
CA ASP A 83 -0.74 2.82 4.98
C ASP A 83 -0.68 4.11 4.15
N ALA A 84 -1.59 5.06 4.41
CA ALA A 84 -1.56 6.38 3.76
C ALA A 84 -0.29 7.19 4.07
N ALA A 85 0.41 6.90 5.18
CA ALA A 85 1.68 7.51 5.56
C ALA A 85 2.92 6.75 5.05
N GLY A 86 2.75 5.58 4.42
CA GLY A 86 3.81 4.83 3.70
C GLY A 86 4.97 4.26 4.52
N LYS A 87 4.99 4.47 5.84
CA LYS A 87 6.15 4.11 6.68
C LYS A 87 6.12 2.67 7.16
N PHE A 88 4.95 2.19 7.58
CA PHE A 88 4.76 0.85 8.11
C PHE A 88 3.39 0.33 7.66
N LEU A 89 3.39 -0.56 6.67
CA LEU A 89 2.18 -1.13 6.06
C LEU A 89 1.65 -2.31 6.88
N LEU A 90 1.43 -2.08 8.17
CA LEU A 90 1.04 -3.10 9.13
C LEU A 90 -0.14 -2.63 9.97
N THR A 91 -1.24 -3.38 9.93
CA THR A 91 -2.42 -3.17 10.77
C THR A 91 -2.10 -2.93 12.25
N PRO A 92 -1.23 -3.69 12.94
CA PRO A 92 -0.92 -3.42 14.35
C PRO A 92 -0.27 -2.05 14.57
N VAL A 93 0.53 -1.56 13.62
CA VAL A 93 1.19 -0.25 13.72
C VAL A 93 0.15 0.87 13.58
N ALA A 94 -0.76 0.76 12.60
CA ALA A 94 -1.85 1.70 12.41
C ALA A 94 -2.77 1.77 13.65
N ILE A 95 -3.13 0.61 14.22
CA ILE A 95 -3.94 0.52 15.45
C ILE A 95 -3.22 1.20 16.62
N ALA A 96 -1.94 0.89 16.82
CA ALA A 96 -1.18 1.45 17.92
C ALA A 96 -0.98 2.97 17.78
N ALA A 97 -0.80 3.47 16.55
CA ALA A 97 -0.78 4.90 16.26
C ALA A 97 -2.12 5.57 16.59
N GLY A 98 -3.23 5.05 16.06
CA GLY A 98 -4.57 5.58 16.31
C GLY A 98 -4.94 5.63 17.79
N ARG A 99 -4.65 4.55 18.54
CA ARG A 99 -4.88 4.49 20.00
C ARG A 99 -4.14 5.58 20.78
N ARG A 100 -2.96 6.01 20.31
CA ARG A 100 -2.18 7.08 20.95
C ARG A 100 -2.67 8.48 20.58
N LEU A 101 -3.27 8.65 19.40
CA LEU A 101 -3.79 9.94 18.92
C LEU A 101 -5.21 10.24 19.42
N ALA A 102 -5.99 9.21 19.77
CA ALA A 102 -7.40 9.33 20.15
C ALA A 102 -7.71 10.06 21.48
N PRO A 103 -6.87 10.00 22.54
CA PRO A 103 -7.20 10.65 23.80
C PRO A 103 -7.34 12.18 23.68
N PRO A 104 -8.28 12.83 24.40
CA PRO A 104 -8.41 14.29 24.41
C PRO A 104 -7.16 15.03 24.92
N SER A 105 -6.33 14.34 25.71
CA SER A 105 -5.05 14.84 26.22
C SER A 105 -3.92 14.76 25.20
N PHE A 106 -4.18 14.29 23.97
CA PHE A 106 -3.15 14.19 22.95
C PHE A 106 -2.51 15.55 22.66
N GLN A 107 -1.18 15.59 22.77
CA GLN A 107 -0.34 16.73 22.40
C GLN A 107 0.59 16.32 21.27
N ARG A 108 0.65 17.13 20.20
CA ARG A 108 1.31 16.84 18.91
C ARG A 108 2.80 16.42 18.99
N ARG A 109 3.47 16.54 20.14
CA ARG A 109 4.93 16.31 20.27
C ARG A 109 5.33 15.29 21.33
N VAL A 110 4.38 14.53 21.86
CA VAL A 110 4.67 13.63 22.99
C VAL A 110 5.01 12.20 22.53
N PHE A 111 4.62 11.77 21.32
CA PHE A 111 4.69 10.35 20.95
C PHE A 111 5.33 10.07 19.57
N LYS A 112 6.49 9.43 19.59
CA LYS A 112 7.26 9.07 18.40
C LYS A 112 6.88 7.67 17.90
N LEU A 113 6.60 7.54 16.60
CA LEU A 113 6.25 6.24 16.00
C LEU A 113 7.42 5.23 15.98
N SER A 114 8.66 5.68 16.14
CA SER A 114 9.85 4.80 16.16
C SER A 114 10.00 3.98 17.44
N SER A 115 9.04 4.07 18.37
CA SER A 115 9.02 3.35 19.65
C SER A 115 8.04 2.18 19.62
N ILE A 116 7.67 1.70 18.43
CA ILE A 116 6.79 0.56 18.16
C ILE A 116 7.60 -0.53 17.46
#